data_AF-A0A150U6M5-F1
#
_entry.id   AF-A0A150U6M5-F1
#
_cell.length_a   1.000
_cell.length_b   1.000
_cell.length_c   1.000
_cell.angle_alpha   90.00
_cell.angle_beta   90.00
_cell.angle_gamma   90.00
#
_symmetry.space_group_name_H-M   'P 1'
#
loop_
_entity.id
_entity.type
_entity.pdbx_description
1 polymer ?
#
loop_
_entity_poly.entity_id
_entity_poly.type
_entity_poly.pdbx_seq_one_letter_code
_entity_poly.pdbx_strand_id
1 'polypeptide(L)'
;MKKIQMMAVVFAVVVLTVLGGLAVAQQDRYALKVPGGLAFSEFRGYEGWQVVATSQSPALKLVAVILANPEMIEAYKAGIPDNGKPFPDGAKMAKIHWTPKMNPHFKDTTVPGTLHDVDFMVKDSKRFADSGGWGWAVFKYDAATDTFAPGTEADKPPQSHDAKCGFSCHTVVQAKDYVFTEYGKR
;
A
#
# COMPACT_ATOMS: atom_id res chain seq x y z
N MET A 1 -2.96 -44.24 -42.62
CA MET A 1 -1.98 -43.16 -42.41
C MET A 1 -2.62 -41.76 -42.38
N LYS A 2 -3.36 -41.31 -43.42
CA LYS A 2 -4.02 -39.97 -43.43
C LYS A 2 -4.96 -39.67 -42.25
N LYS A 3 -5.73 -40.65 -41.76
CA LYS A 3 -6.67 -40.47 -40.63
C LYS A 3 -5.98 -40.28 -39.26
N ILE A 4 -4.82 -40.88 -39.07
CA ILE A 4 -4.04 -40.79 -37.81
C ILE A 4 -3.33 -39.43 -37.72
N GLN A 5 -2.86 -38.88 -38.84
CA GLN A 5 -2.30 -37.52 -38.91
C GLN A 5 -3.35 -36.43 -38.65
N MET A 6 -4.60 -36.60 -39.12
CA MET A 6 -5.68 -35.65 -38.82
C MET A 6 -6.03 -35.61 -37.32
N MET A 7 -6.07 -36.75 -36.63
CA MET A 7 -6.38 -36.77 -35.18
C MET A 7 -5.26 -36.16 -34.33
N ALA A 8 -3.99 -36.36 -34.72
CA ALA A 8 -2.85 -35.76 -34.02
C ALA A 8 -2.82 -34.22 -34.14
N VAL A 9 -3.21 -33.68 -35.31
CA VAL A 9 -3.32 -32.23 -35.52
C VAL A 9 -4.49 -31.64 -34.73
N VAL A 10 -5.62 -32.32 -34.66
CA VAL A 10 -6.78 -31.86 -33.86
C VAL A 10 -6.46 -31.87 -32.36
N PHE A 11 -5.76 -32.89 -31.85
CA PHE A 11 -5.37 -32.94 -30.44
C PHE A 11 -4.33 -31.86 -30.08
N ALA A 12 -3.37 -31.58 -30.98
CA ALA A 12 -2.39 -30.52 -30.78
C ALA A 12 -3.03 -29.12 -30.75
N VAL A 13 -4.07 -28.87 -31.57
CA VAL A 13 -4.80 -27.59 -31.57
C VAL A 13 -5.65 -27.43 -30.31
N VAL A 14 -6.30 -28.49 -29.82
CA VAL A 14 -7.11 -28.44 -28.59
C VAL A 14 -6.23 -28.22 -27.35
N VAL A 15 -5.06 -28.86 -27.26
CA VAL A 15 -4.11 -28.64 -26.15
C VAL A 15 -3.54 -27.21 -26.18
N LEU A 16 -3.32 -26.62 -27.36
CA LEU A 16 -2.83 -25.24 -27.46
C LEU A 16 -3.90 -24.21 -27.06
N THR A 17 -5.19 -24.48 -27.29
CA THR A 17 -6.27 -23.59 -26.85
C THR A 17 -6.53 -23.62 -25.34
N VAL A 18 -6.23 -24.74 -24.66
CA VAL A 18 -6.37 -24.84 -23.19
C VAL A 18 -5.17 -24.19 -22.47
N LEU A 19 -4.00 -24.13 -23.10
CA LEU A 19 -2.79 -23.53 -22.51
C LEU A 19 -2.63 -22.02 -22.78
N GLY A 20 -3.40 -21.45 -23.71
CA GLY A 20 -3.25 -20.05 -24.15
C GLY A 20 -4.23 -19.03 -23.54
N GLY A 21 -5.09 -19.43 -22.61
CA GLY A 21 -6.35 -18.70 -22.36
C GLY A 21 -6.64 -18.19 -20.94
N LEU A 22 -5.74 -18.35 -19.96
CA LEU A 22 -5.88 -17.63 -18.68
C LEU A 22 -5.21 -16.26 -18.83
N ALA A 23 -5.86 -15.38 -19.58
CA ALA A 23 -5.67 -13.96 -19.32
C ALA A 23 -6.13 -13.74 -17.87
N VAL A 24 -5.17 -13.67 -16.93
CA VAL A 24 -5.45 -13.25 -15.57
C VAL A 24 -6.12 -11.89 -15.72
N ALA A 25 -7.42 -11.82 -15.44
CA ALA A 25 -8.14 -10.55 -15.46
C ALA A 25 -7.41 -9.65 -14.46
N GLN A 26 -6.67 -8.66 -14.98
CA GLN A 26 -5.86 -7.79 -14.15
C GLN A 26 -6.81 -7.08 -13.20
N GLN A 27 -6.66 -7.37 -11.91
CA GLN A 27 -7.54 -6.85 -10.88
C GLN A 27 -7.44 -5.33 -10.87
N ASP A 28 -8.58 -4.63 -11.00
CA ASP A 28 -8.60 -3.18 -10.85
C ASP A 28 -8.43 -2.83 -9.37
N ARG A 29 -7.19 -2.61 -8.95
CA ARG A 29 -6.86 -2.17 -7.58
C ARG A 29 -7.58 -0.89 -7.17
N TYR A 30 -7.98 -0.05 -8.12
CA TYR A 30 -8.68 1.20 -7.82
C TYR A 30 -10.16 1.01 -7.48
N ALA A 31 -10.72 -0.19 -7.71
CA ALA A 31 -12.04 -0.57 -7.22
C ALA A 31 -12.04 -1.01 -5.75
N LEU A 32 -10.86 -1.24 -5.15
CA LEU A 32 -10.75 -1.68 -3.75
C LEU A 32 -11.07 -0.55 -2.76
N LYS A 33 -11.73 -0.93 -1.67
CA LYS A 33 -12.10 -0.06 -0.55
C LYS A 33 -12.22 -0.86 0.73
N VAL A 34 -11.85 -0.27 1.87
CA VAL A 34 -12.05 -0.87 3.19
C VAL A 34 -13.46 -0.58 3.72
N PRO A 35 -14.06 -1.45 4.56
CA PRO A 35 -15.23 -1.08 5.34
C PRO A 35 -15.07 0.26 6.08
N GLY A 36 -16.16 0.99 6.28
CA GLY A 36 -16.13 2.30 6.95
C GLY A 36 -15.48 3.45 6.16
N GLY A 37 -14.80 3.20 5.04
CA GLY A 37 -14.23 4.30 4.24
C GLY A 37 -13.02 3.96 3.41
N LEU A 38 -12.32 5.00 2.96
CA LEU A 38 -11.05 5.01 2.23
C LEU A 38 -10.85 4.00 1.08
N ALA A 39 -10.99 4.48 -0.15
CA ALA A 39 -10.72 3.69 -1.35
C ALA A 39 -9.27 3.82 -1.81
N PHE A 40 -8.72 2.77 -2.43
CA PHE A 40 -7.40 2.81 -3.06
C PHE A 40 -7.32 3.92 -4.12
N SER A 41 -8.42 4.14 -4.87
CA SER A 41 -8.54 5.21 -5.87
C SER A 41 -8.29 6.62 -5.34
N GLU A 42 -8.48 6.88 -4.05
CA GLU A 42 -8.20 8.19 -3.45
C GLU A 42 -6.68 8.51 -3.41
N PHE A 43 -5.84 7.50 -3.60
CA PHE A 43 -4.38 7.58 -3.63
C PHE A 43 -3.81 7.32 -5.03
N ARG A 44 -4.64 7.31 -6.09
CA ARG A 44 -4.15 7.09 -7.45
C ARG A 44 -2.98 8.03 -7.79
N GLY A 45 -1.85 7.45 -8.18
CA GLY A 45 -0.62 8.18 -8.50
C GLY A 45 0.28 8.45 -7.30
N TYR A 46 0.03 7.84 -6.13
CA TYR A 46 0.88 7.98 -4.95
C TYR A 46 2.34 7.58 -5.23
N GLU A 47 2.60 6.74 -6.23
CA GLU A 47 3.95 6.34 -6.63
C GLU A 47 4.79 7.54 -7.12
N GLY A 48 4.15 8.63 -7.56
CA GLY A 48 4.79 9.88 -7.95
C GLY A 48 4.81 10.95 -6.86
N TRP A 49 4.30 10.66 -5.66
CA TRP A 49 4.30 11.61 -4.54
C TRP A 49 5.70 11.79 -3.95
N GLN A 50 5.88 12.90 -3.22
CA GLN A 50 7.19 13.24 -2.67
C GLN A 50 7.53 12.34 -1.48
N VAL A 51 8.77 11.84 -1.43
CA VAL A 51 9.29 11.10 -0.29
C VAL A 51 9.34 11.99 0.95
N VAL A 52 8.77 11.52 2.06
CA VAL A 52 8.83 12.15 3.38
C VAL A 52 10.00 11.58 4.16
N ALA A 53 10.03 10.25 4.29
CA ALA A 53 10.99 9.52 5.10
C ALA A 53 11.05 8.04 4.69
N THR A 54 12.00 7.33 5.28
CA THR A 54 12.08 5.85 5.24
C THR A 54 11.94 5.29 6.64
N SER A 55 11.44 4.07 6.77
CA SER A 55 11.42 3.36 8.06
C SER A 55 11.82 1.90 7.87
N GLN A 56 12.37 1.30 8.92
CA GLN A 56 12.69 -0.12 8.97
C GLN A 56 12.12 -0.71 10.25
N SER A 57 11.49 -1.89 10.14
CA SER A 57 10.92 -2.61 11.26
C SER A 57 11.60 -3.98 11.38
N PRO A 58 12.69 -4.11 12.16
CA PRO A 58 13.42 -5.37 12.28
C PRO A 58 12.55 -6.55 12.74
N ALA A 59 11.61 -6.30 13.66
CA ALA A 59 10.69 -7.33 14.17
C ALA A 59 9.75 -7.88 13.07
N LEU A 60 9.34 -7.02 12.12
CA LEU A 60 8.48 -7.41 11.00
C LEU A 60 9.29 -7.84 9.77
N LYS A 61 10.62 -7.60 9.77
CA LYS A 61 11.50 -7.77 8.61
C LYS A 61 11.01 -6.98 7.40
N LEU A 62 10.49 -5.78 7.62
CA LEU A 62 10.00 -4.88 6.57
C LEU A 62 10.83 -3.60 6.50
N VAL A 63 10.98 -3.08 5.30
CA VAL A 63 11.45 -1.71 5.01
C VAL A 63 10.33 -0.97 4.31
N ALA A 64 10.22 0.33 4.56
CA ALA A 64 9.19 1.13 3.95
C ALA A 64 9.67 2.52 3.52
N VAL A 65 9.07 3.00 2.44
CA VAL A 65 9.15 4.39 2.00
C VAL A 65 7.82 5.05 2.30
N ILE A 66 7.87 6.22 2.93
CA ILE A 66 6.71 7.05 3.23
C ILE A 66 6.67 8.20 2.23
N LEU A 67 5.55 8.33 1.53
CA LEU A 67 5.27 9.32 0.50
C LEU A 67 4.11 10.21 0.95
N ALA A 68 4.06 11.44 0.46
CA ALA A 68 3.01 12.39 0.81
C ALA A 68 2.59 13.26 -0.38
N ASN A 69 1.29 13.56 -0.45
CA ASN A 69 0.75 14.46 -1.45
C ASN A 69 1.23 15.91 -1.21
N PRO A 70 1.06 16.82 -2.21
CA PRO A 70 1.51 18.20 -2.07
C PRO A 70 0.96 18.91 -0.81
N GLU A 71 -0.31 18.70 -0.46
CA GLU A 71 -0.94 19.29 0.72
C GLU A 71 -0.18 18.93 2.02
N MET A 72 0.11 17.65 2.22
CA MET A 72 0.85 17.17 3.38
C MET A 72 2.31 17.67 3.38
N ILE A 73 2.94 17.79 2.21
CA ILE A 73 4.30 18.33 2.08
C ILE A 73 4.36 19.81 2.45
N GLU A 74 3.42 20.63 1.97
CA GLU A 74 3.36 22.05 2.33
C GLU A 74 3.06 22.24 3.81
N ALA A 75 2.21 21.40 4.41
CA ALA A 75 1.99 21.38 5.84
C ALA A 75 3.31 21.11 6.62
N TYR A 76 4.06 20.09 6.24
CA TYR A 76 5.36 19.81 6.85
C TYR A 76 6.35 20.98 6.70
N LYS A 77 6.44 21.59 5.51
CA LYS A 77 7.30 22.77 5.29
C LYS A 77 6.89 23.98 6.15
N ALA A 78 5.60 24.12 6.45
CA ALA A 78 5.09 25.12 7.38
C ALA A 78 5.33 24.77 8.86
N GLY A 79 5.99 23.63 9.14
CA GLY A 79 6.31 23.15 10.48
C GLY A 79 5.17 22.40 11.16
N ILE A 80 4.16 21.95 10.41
CA ILE A 80 3.07 21.11 10.96
C ILE A 80 3.60 19.66 11.14
N PRO A 81 3.29 18.98 12.25
CA PRO A 81 2.46 19.42 13.38
C PRO A 81 3.27 20.06 14.53
N ASP A 82 4.59 20.20 14.39
CA ASP A 82 5.49 20.70 15.44
C ASP A 82 5.21 22.15 15.87
N ASN A 83 4.58 22.94 14.99
CA ASN A 83 4.10 24.29 15.27
C ASN A 83 2.76 24.33 16.04
N GLY A 84 2.24 23.18 16.47
CA GLY A 84 1.01 23.04 17.26
C GLY A 84 -0.28 23.07 16.45
N LYS A 85 -0.21 23.17 15.11
CA LYS A 85 -1.40 23.09 14.24
C LYS A 85 -1.63 21.64 13.79
N PRO A 86 -2.88 21.23 13.53
CA PRO A 86 -3.17 19.95 12.89
C PRO A 86 -2.86 20.00 11.39
N PHE A 87 -2.76 18.84 10.76
CA PHE A 87 -2.71 18.75 9.30
C PHE A 87 -4.05 19.18 8.69
N PRO A 88 -4.03 19.84 7.52
CA PRO A 88 -5.24 20.26 6.82
C PRO A 88 -6.00 19.06 6.23
N ASP A 89 -7.33 19.21 6.09
CA ASP A 89 -8.14 18.24 5.35
C ASP A 89 -7.63 18.09 3.91
N GLY A 90 -7.57 16.85 3.42
CA GLY A 90 -6.97 16.51 2.12
C GLY A 90 -5.49 16.16 2.18
N ALA A 91 -4.81 16.35 3.32
CA ALA A 91 -3.48 15.81 3.54
C ALA A 91 -3.49 14.28 3.48
N LYS A 92 -2.54 13.70 2.71
CA LYS A 92 -2.47 12.26 2.44
C LYS A 92 -1.05 11.74 2.56
N MET A 93 -0.93 10.53 3.11
CA MET A 93 0.30 9.77 3.10
C MET A 93 0.06 8.36 2.55
N ALA A 94 1.01 7.89 1.76
CA ALA A 94 1.10 6.50 1.34
C ALA A 94 2.42 5.93 1.86
N LYS A 95 2.36 4.75 2.49
CA LYS A 95 3.54 4.04 2.95
C LYS A 95 3.58 2.69 2.23
N ILE A 96 4.73 2.39 1.63
CA ILE A 96 4.92 1.20 0.81
C ILE A 96 5.91 0.30 1.51
N HIS A 97 5.55 -0.96 1.75
CA HIS A 97 6.41 -1.89 2.50
C HIS A 97 6.92 -3.01 1.60
N TRP A 98 8.19 -3.33 1.75
CA TRP A 98 8.82 -4.48 1.10
C TRP A 98 9.49 -5.37 2.13
N THR A 99 9.53 -6.66 1.81
CA THR A 99 10.53 -7.55 2.41
C THR A 99 11.88 -7.22 1.77
N PRO A 100 12.88 -6.73 2.52
CA PRO A 100 14.17 -6.37 1.96
C PRO A 100 14.93 -7.63 1.51
N LYS A 101 15.73 -7.49 0.44
CA LYS A 101 16.66 -8.51 -0.04
C LYS A 101 18.07 -7.96 -0.13
N MET A 102 19.08 -8.83 -0.09
CA MET A 102 20.47 -8.40 -0.29
C MET A 102 20.69 -7.92 -1.72
N ASN A 103 21.46 -6.84 -1.87
CA ASN A 103 21.88 -6.36 -3.17
C ASN A 103 22.94 -7.32 -3.75
N PRO A 104 22.77 -7.80 -5.01
CA PRO A 104 23.71 -8.76 -5.60
C PRO A 104 25.10 -8.15 -5.91
N HIS A 105 25.20 -6.83 -6.01
CA HIS A 105 26.42 -6.10 -6.32
C HIS A 105 27.08 -5.48 -5.07
N PHE A 106 26.29 -5.17 -4.03
CA PHE A 106 26.75 -4.56 -2.79
C PHE A 106 26.34 -5.43 -1.59
N LYS A 107 27.23 -6.36 -1.20
CA LYS A 107 26.91 -7.46 -0.27
C LYS A 107 26.54 -7.03 1.15
N ASP A 108 26.79 -5.79 1.54
CA ASP A 108 26.42 -5.25 2.86
C ASP A 108 25.20 -4.31 2.79
N THR A 109 24.48 -4.30 1.68
CA THR A 109 23.35 -3.41 1.42
C THR A 109 22.07 -4.19 1.11
N THR A 110 20.95 -3.77 1.69
CA THR A 110 19.63 -4.27 1.32
C THR A 110 18.95 -3.34 0.33
N VAL A 111 18.08 -3.91 -0.50
CA VAL A 111 17.20 -3.20 -1.44
C VAL A 111 15.77 -3.74 -1.32
N PRO A 112 14.75 -3.01 -1.83
CA PRO A 112 13.40 -3.54 -1.91
C PRO A 112 13.36 -4.92 -2.60
N GLY A 113 12.71 -5.88 -1.95
CA GLY A 113 12.40 -7.19 -2.50
C GLY A 113 10.92 -7.28 -2.88
N THR A 114 10.24 -8.32 -2.39
CA THR A 114 8.80 -8.52 -2.64
C THR A 114 7.99 -7.43 -1.95
N LEU A 115 7.06 -6.81 -2.69
CA LEU A 115 6.08 -5.89 -2.13
C LEU A 115 5.22 -6.65 -1.11
N HIS A 116 5.01 -6.07 0.06
CA HIS A 116 4.24 -6.68 1.14
C HIS A 116 2.83 -6.07 1.18
N ASP A 117 2.76 -4.75 1.34
CA ASP A 117 1.51 -4.00 1.40
C ASP A 117 1.73 -2.53 1.02
N VAL A 118 0.62 -1.82 0.92
CA VAL A 118 0.59 -0.36 1.01
C VAL A 118 -0.39 0.08 2.09
N ASP A 119 0.07 0.99 2.95
CA ASP A 119 -0.74 1.67 3.95
C ASP A 119 -1.09 3.07 3.46
N PHE A 120 -2.35 3.46 3.61
CA PHE A 120 -2.85 4.78 3.27
C PHE A 120 -3.43 5.47 4.50
N MET A 121 -3.23 6.79 4.57
CA MET A 121 -3.97 7.65 5.50
C MET A 121 -4.33 8.99 4.87
N VAL A 122 -5.54 9.49 5.18
CA VAL A 122 -6.04 10.80 4.72
C VAL A 122 -6.70 11.57 5.85
N LYS A 123 -6.42 12.87 5.92
CA LYS A 123 -7.15 13.80 6.79
C LYS A 123 -8.47 14.19 6.12
N ASP A 124 -9.57 13.91 6.79
CA ASP A 124 -10.91 14.36 6.44
C ASP A 124 -11.72 14.44 7.74
N SER A 125 -11.67 15.63 8.36
CA SER A 125 -12.25 15.91 9.67
C SER A 125 -13.75 15.62 9.75
N LYS A 126 -14.46 15.68 8.62
CA LYS A 126 -15.90 15.42 8.55
C LYS A 126 -16.19 13.92 8.37
N ARG A 127 -15.50 13.26 7.43
CA ARG A 127 -15.74 11.85 7.12
C ARG A 127 -15.24 10.91 8.22
N PHE A 128 -14.19 11.31 8.93
CA PHE A 128 -13.52 10.49 9.95
C PHE A 128 -13.52 11.15 11.33
N ALA A 129 -14.63 11.81 11.67
CA ALA A 129 -14.77 12.56 12.92
C ALA A 129 -14.59 11.70 14.19
N ASP A 130 -14.90 10.41 14.10
CA ASP A 130 -14.81 9.44 15.19
C ASP A 130 -13.44 8.73 15.28
N SER A 131 -12.47 9.17 14.49
CA SER A 131 -11.09 8.66 14.47
C SER A 131 -10.04 9.77 14.35
N GLY A 132 -10.30 10.91 15.01
CA GLY A 132 -9.36 12.04 15.05
C GLY A 132 -9.28 12.83 13.73
N GLY A 133 -10.27 12.68 12.86
CA GLY A 133 -10.30 13.29 11.53
C GLY A 133 -9.44 12.57 10.51
N TRP A 134 -9.00 11.34 10.79
CA TRP A 134 -8.13 10.55 9.91
C TRP A 134 -8.78 9.22 9.56
N GLY A 135 -8.70 8.84 8.28
CA GLY A 135 -9.04 7.49 7.81
C GLY A 135 -7.78 6.74 7.41
N TRP A 136 -7.74 5.45 7.70
CA TRP A 136 -6.64 4.55 7.34
C TRP A 136 -7.12 3.38 6.50
N ALA A 137 -6.23 2.82 5.68
CA ALA A 137 -6.48 1.57 4.98
C ALA A 137 -5.15 0.86 4.74
N VAL A 138 -5.17 -0.47 4.84
CA VAL A 138 -4.05 -1.33 4.46
C VAL A 138 -4.51 -2.19 3.30
N PHE A 139 -3.70 -2.25 2.24
CA PHE A 139 -3.92 -3.14 1.12
C PHE A 139 -2.72 -4.08 0.99
N LYS A 140 -2.90 -5.34 1.38
CA LYS A 140 -1.88 -6.37 1.22
C LYS A 140 -1.73 -6.74 -0.25
N TYR A 141 -0.51 -7.07 -0.64
CA TYR A 141 -0.17 -7.48 -1.99
C TYR A 141 0.07 -8.99 -2.06
N ASP A 142 -0.50 -9.63 -3.08
CA ASP A 142 -0.24 -11.02 -3.44
C ASP A 142 0.64 -11.04 -4.71
N ALA A 143 1.90 -11.45 -4.53
CA ALA A 143 2.88 -11.53 -5.61
C ALA A 143 2.62 -12.66 -6.61
N ALA A 144 1.85 -13.69 -6.25
CA ALA A 144 1.53 -14.80 -7.14
C ALA A 144 0.46 -14.40 -8.17
N THR A 145 -0.48 -13.54 -7.75
CA THR A 145 -1.59 -13.09 -8.60
C THR A 145 -1.43 -11.64 -9.10
N ASP A 146 -0.43 -10.92 -8.59
CA ASP A 146 -0.21 -9.48 -8.85
C ASP A 146 -1.44 -8.63 -8.49
N THR A 147 -2.03 -8.92 -7.33
CA THR A 147 -3.28 -8.28 -6.87
C THR A 147 -3.16 -7.71 -5.47
N PHE A 148 -4.02 -6.76 -5.15
CA PHE A 148 -4.21 -6.23 -3.81
C PHE A 148 -5.52 -6.73 -3.18
N ALA A 149 -5.54 -6.83 -1.86
CA ALA A 149 -6.76 -7.02 -1.08
C ALA A 149 -6.68 -6.16 0.20
N PRO A 150 -7.83 -5.75 0.79
CA PRO A 150 -7.83 -5.19 2.14
C PRO A 150 -7.09 -6.09 3.13
N GLY A 151 -6.32 -5.49 4.02
CA GLY A 151 -5.75 -6.19 5.18
C GLY A 151 -6.86 -6.72 6.10
N THR A 152 -6.54 -7.73 6.88
CA THR A 152 -7.45 -8.46 7.76
C THR A 152 -6.73 -8.93 9.02
N GLU A 153 -7.48 -9.32 10.05
CA GLU A 153 -6.90 -9.83 11.31
C GLU A 153 -6.15 -11.15 11.13
N ALA A 154 -6.37 -11.85 10.01
CA ALA A 154 -5.63 -13.06 9.65
C ALA A 154 -4.22 -12.78 9.10
N ASP A 155 -3.91 -11.53 8.75
CA ASP A 155 -2.61 -11.15 8.22
C ASP A 155 -1.54 -11.05 9.31
N LYS A 156 -0.27 -10.91 8.89
CA LYS A 156 0.87 -10.86 9.80
C LYS A 156 1.73 -9.63 9.49
N PRO A 157 1.74 -8.60 10.35
CA PRO A 157 0.96 -8.49 11.59
C PRO A 157 -0.56 -8.36 11.30
N PRO A 158 -1.44 -8.69 12.28
CA PRO A 158 -2.88 -8.52 12.13
C PRO A 158 -3.24 -7.07 11.81
N GLN A 159 -4.11 -6.88 10.81
CA GLN A 159 -4.61 -5.57 10.42
C GLN A 159 -6.12 -5.54 10.61
N SER A 160 -6.63 -4.56 11.37
CA SER A 160 -8.06 -4.28 11.25
C SER A 160 -8.35 -3.79 9.82
N HIS A 161 -9.58 -4.03 9.36
CA HIS A 161 -9.94 -3.88 7.96
C HIS A 161 -10.97 -2.78 7.73
N ASP A 162 -11.31 -1.96 8.73
CA ASP A 162 -12.13 -0.78 8.55
C ASP A 162 -11.29 0.51 8.48
N ALA A 163 -11.92 1.64 8.13
CA ALA A 163 -11.24 2.92 8.02
C ALA A 163 -10.65 3.47 9.35
N LYS A 164 -10.90 2.78 10.47
CA LYS A 164 -10.37 3.11 11.80
C LYS A 164 -9.22 2.21 12.20
N CYS A 165 -8.75 1.32 11.31
CA CYS A 165 -7.73 0.33 11.64
C CYS A 165 -6.45 0.91 12.25
N GLY A 166 -6.06 2.13 11.85
CA GLY A 166 -4.91 2.84 12.40
C GLY A 166 -5.17 3.63 13.67
N PHE A 167 -6.42 3.90 14.04
CA PHE A 167 -6.76 4.92 15.04
C PHE A 167 -6.18 4.60 16.43
N SER A 168 -6.33 3.36 16.90
CA SER A 168 -5.82 2.94 18.22
C SER A 168 -4.29 3.07 18.28
N CYS A 169 -3.57 2.59 17.26
CA CYS A 169 -2.11 2.66 17.22
C CYS A 169 -1.60 4.09 17.09
N HIS A 170 -2.25 4.92 16.26
CA HIS A 170 -1.83 6.31 16.02
C HIS A 170 -2.23 7.26 17.15
N THR A 171 -3.13 6.87 18.06
CA THR A 171 -3.50 7.69 19.23
C THR A 171 -2.32 7.95 20.17
N VAL A 172 -1.30 7.07 20.18
CA VAL A 172 -0.05 7.28 20.95
C VAL A 172 0.66 8.59 20.55
N VAL A 173 0.47 9.04 19.31
CA VAL A 173 1.00 10.31 18.80
C VAL A 173 -0.11 11.31 18.47
N GLN A 174 -1.22 11.30 19.22
CA GLN A 174 -2.31 12.28 19.06
C GLN A 174 -1.81 13.73 19.11
N ALA A 175 -0.80 14.03 19.95
CA ALA A 175 -0.20 15.37 20.03
C ALA A 175 0.55 15.79 18.75
N LYS A 176 0.84 14.85 17.84
CA LYS A 176 1.40 15.07 16.49
C LYS A 176 0.32 14.92 15.41
N ASP A 177 -0.93 15.18 15.78
CA ASP A 177 -2.11 14.97 14.95
C ASP A 177 -2.14 13.57 14.31
N TYR A 178 -1.86 12.54 15.12
CA TYR A 178 -1.91 11.12 14.74
C TYR A 178 -0.88 10.71 13.67
N VAL A 179 0.16 11.50 13.41
CA VAL A 179 1.20 11.19 12.41
C VAL A 179 2.53 10.90 13.10
N PHE A 180 3.06 9.68 12.94
CA PHE A 180 4.37 9.29 13.45
C PHE A 180 5.53 9.86 12.64
N THR A 181 5.33 10.03 11.33
CA THR A 181 6.43 10.33 10.43
C THR A 181 6.84 11.79 10.55
N GLU A 182 8.09 12.00 10.96
CA GLU A 182 8.73 13.32 10.95
C GLU A 182 9.20 13.68 9.53
N TYR A 183 9.19 14.97 9.22
CA TYR A 183 9.74 15.48 7.96
C TYR A 183 11.23 15.75 8.11
N GLY A 184 12.04 14.74 7.77
CA GLY A 184 13.49 14.80 7.89
C GLY A 184 14.10 15.95 7.08
N LYS A 185 15.10 16.61 7.68
CA LYS A 185 15.93 17.63 7.01
C LYS A 185 16.65 17.00 5.82
N ARG A 186 16.61 17.68 4.68
CA ARG A 186 17.23 17.27 3.42
C ARG A 186 17.50 18.47 2.53
#